data_AF-A0A7C5Y4J9-F1
#
_entry.id   AF-A0A7C5Y4J9-F1
#
_cell.length_a   1.000
_cell.length_b   1.000
_cell.length_c   1.000
_cell.angle_alpha   90.00
_cell.angle_beta   90.00
_cell.angle_gamma   90.00
#
_symmetry.space_group_name_H-M   'P 1'
#
loop_
_entity.id
_entity.type
_entity.pdbx_description
1 polymer ?
#
loop_
_entity_poly.entity_id
_entity_poly.type
_entity_poly.pdbx_seq_one_letter_code
_entity_poly.pdbx_strand_id
1 'polypeptide(L)'
;MRSPVELFTETLRSHSNRVLSERQDSYTLVVVSIDNRDVVLCLSKGHYTSTYYVKLALTDDLNSLDCVELEYSPQGLYVFSEDPVSLAENAIKKAKILVKRSR
;
A
#
# COMPACT_ATOMS: atom_id res chain seq x y z
N MET A 1 -19.62 11.96 0.84
CA MET A 1 -18.88 11.38 -0.29
C MET A 1 -17.58 10.84 0.29
N ARG A 2 -17.23 9.57 0.08
CA ARG A 2 -16.00 8.99 0.66
C ARG A 2 -14.77 9.50 -0.08
N SER A 3 -13.68 9.75 0.64
CA SER A 3 -12.40 10.14 0.05
C SER A 3 -11.72 8.94 -0.64
N PRO A 4 -10.80 9.18 -1.59
CA PRO A 4 -10.01 8.12 -2.21
C PRO A 4 -9.26 7.23 -1.21
N VAL A 5 -8.71 7.84 -0.15
CA VAL A 5 -7.98 7.13 0.92
C VAL A 5 -8.93 6.26 1.74
N GLU A 6 -10.14 6.74 2.04
CA GLU A 6 -11.16 5.97 2.73
C GLU A 6 -11.58 4.75 1.91
N LEU A 7 -11.88 4.95 0.62
CA LEU A 7 -12.24 3.85 -0.29
C LEU A 7 -11.13 2.81 -0.37
N PHE A 8 -9.88 3.23 -0.58
CA PHE A 8 -8.73 2.35 -0.61
C PHE A 8 -8.60 1.53 0.69
N THR A 9 -8.66 2.19 1.84
CA THR A 9 -8.45 1.55 3.16
C THR A 9 -9.61 0.61 3.52
N GLU A 10 -10.85 0.97 3.18
CA GLU A 10 -12.02 0.10 3.37
C GLU A 10 -11.94 -1.16 2.49
N THR A 11 -11.51 -1.03 1.23
CA THR A 11 -11.28 -2.18 0.34
C THR A 11 -10.16 -3.09 0.87
N LEU A 12 -9.11 -2.54 1.50
CA LEU A 12 -8.10 -3.37 2.18
C LEU A 12 -8.70 -4.12 3.37
N ARG A 13 -9.56 -3.47 4.17
CA ARG A 13 -10.21 -4.07 5.35
C ARG A 13 -11.15 -5.22 4.99
N SER A 14 -11.74 -5.23 3.79
CA SER A 14 -12.56 -6.38 3.36
C SER A 14 -11.73 -7.63 3.03
N HIS A 15 -10.41 -7.50 2.91
CA HIS A 15 -9.50 -8.60 2.54
C HIS A 15 -8.49 -8.96 3.64
N SER A 16 -8.40 -8.17 4.71
CA SER A 16 -7.48 -8.39 5.81
C SER A 16 -8.09 -7.97 7.15
N ASN A 17 -7.85 -8.79 8.16
CA ASN A 17 -8.34 -8.56 9.52
C ASN A 17 -7.58 -7.46 10.26
N ARG A 18 -6.41 -7.04 9.76
CA ARG A 18 -5.58 -6.01 10.39
C ARG A 18 -5.10 -5.02 9.35
N VAL A 19 -5.70 -3.83 9.39
CA VAL A 19 -5.33 -2.68 8.56
C VAL A 19 -5.14 -1.48 9.48
N LEU A 20 -3.90 -1.03 9.61
CA LEU A 20 -3.52 0.21 10.30
C LEU A 20 -3.19 1.27 9.25
N SER A 21 -3.56 2.53 9.49
CA SER A 21 -3.30 3.62 8.56
C SER A 21 -2.86 4.87 9.30
N GLU A 22 -1.85 5.54 8.78
CA GLU A 22 -1.31 6.79 9.32
C GLU A 22 -1.09 7.78 8.16
N ARG A 23 -1.51 9.02 8.36
CA ARG A 23 -1.22 10.09 7.40
C ARG A 23 0.18 10.63 7.66
N GLN A 24 1.03 10.54 6.66
CA GLN A 24 2.32 11.24 6.59
C GLN A 24 2.18 12.41 5.59
N ASP A 25 3.21 13.25 5.45
CA ASP A 25 3.16 14.51 4.69
C ASP A 25 2.37 14.42 3.36
N SER A 26 2.95 13.81 2.33
CA SER A 26 2.31 13.56 1.03
C SER A 26 1.70 12.16 0.94
N TYR A 27 2.05 11.24 1.83
CA TYR A 27 1.67 9.83 1.78
C TYR A 27 0.62 9.44 2.83
N THR A 28 -0.13 8.39 2.53
CA THR A 28 -0.82 7.62 3.58
C THR A 28 -0.11 6.29 3.70
N LEU A 29 0.53 6.07 4.85
CA LEU A 29 1.10 4.78 5.20
C LEU A 29 -0.03 3.87 5.65
N VAL A 30 -0.07 2.65 5.12
CA VAL A 30 -1.00 1.60 5.53
C VAL A 30 -0.21 0.33 5.80
N VAL A 31 -0.43 -0.31 6.93
CA VAL A 31 0.11 -1.64 7.25
C VAL A 31 -1.03 -2.63 7.20
N VAL A 32 -0.89 -3.66 6.37
CA VAL A 32 -1.86 -4.74 6.22
C VAL A 32 -1.21 -6.09 6.53
N SER A 33 -1.91 -6.97 7.25
CA SER A 33 -1.44 -8.33 7.47
C SER A 33 -2.00 -9.27 6.40
N ILE A 34 -1.13 -9.96 5.68
CA ILE A 34 -1.47 -10.92 4.61
C ILE A 34 -0.71 -12.22 4.89
N ASP A 35 -1.43 -13.33 5.05
CA ASP A 35 -0.88 -14.66 5.34
C ASP A 35 0.15 -14.65 6.50
N ASN A 36 -0.19 -13.95 7.60
CA ASN A 36 0.62 -13.74 8.81
C ASN A 36 1.92 -12.93 8.60
N ARG A 37 2.02 -12.16 7.52
CA ARG A 37 3.12 -11.23 7.30
C ARG A 37 2.60 -9.81 7.10
N ASP A 38 3.32 -8.86 7.67
CA ASP A 38 2.96 -7.46 7.56
C ASP A 38 3.58 -6.83 6.32
N VAL A 39 2.71 -6.22 5.52
CA VAL A 39 3.05 -5.51 4.29
C VAL A 39 2.78 -4.03 4.52
N VAL A 40 3.77 -3.19 4.25
CA VAL A 40 3.63 -1.73 4.24
C VAL A 40 3.16 -1.32 2.86
N LEU A 41 2.24 -0.36 2.81
CA LEU A 41 1.68 0.24 1.62
C LEU A 41 1.76 1.77 1.77
N CYS A 42 2.53 2.42 0.92
CA CYS A 42 2.65 3.86 0.85
C CYS A 42 1.82 4.40 -0.30
N LEU A 43 0.62 4.89 0.02
CA LEU A 43 -0.34 5.45 -0.94
C LEU A 43 -0.06 6.94 -1.16
N SER A 44 -0.02 7.36 -2.43
CA SER A 44 0.01 8.78 -2.80
C SER A 44 -0.69 9.00 -4.15
N LYS A 45 -0.86 10.27 -4.52
CA LYS A 45 -1.44 10.70 -5.79
C LYS A 45 -0.34 11.32 -6.64
N GLY A 46 -0.33 11.03 -7.94
CA GLY A 46 0.57 11.67 -8.88
C GLY A 46 0.37 13.19 -8.90
N HIS A 47 1.45 13.96 -8.90
CA HIS A 47 1.42 15.42 -8.82
C HIS A 47 0.67 16.08 -9.99
N TYR A 48 0.78 15.50 -11.19
CA TYR A 48 0.22 16.05 -12.43
C TYR A 48 -0.83 15.14 -13.07
N THR A 49 -1.32 14.13 -12.34
CA THR A 49 -2.25 13.13 -12.87
C THR A 49 -3.40 12.86 -11.90
N SER A 50 -4.49 12.30 -12.42
CA SER A 50 -5.56 11.70 -11.64
C SER A 50 -5.16 10.36 -11.00
N THR A 51 -3.99 9.83 -11.35
CA THR A 51 -3.54 8.49 -10.98
C THR A 51 -3.03 8.45 -9.55
N TYR A 52 -3.53 7.49 -8.78
CA TYR A 52 -2.97 7.08 -7.50
C TYR A 52 -1.92 6.01 -7.72
N TYR A 53 -0.95 5.97 -6.83
CA TYR A 53 0.00 4.88 -6.78
C TYR A 53 0.20 4.42 -5.35
N VAL A 54 0.53 3.14 -5.21
CA VAL A 54 0.95 2.58 -3.95
C VAL A 54 2.22 1.78 -4.16
N LYS A 55 3.22 2.05 -3.32
CA LYS A 55 4.37 1.20 -3.18
C LYS A 55 4.14 0.24 -2.03
N LEU A 56 4.37 -1.05 -2.24
CA LEU A 56 4.23 -2.06 -1.21
C LEU A 56 5.50 -2.88 -1.01
N ALA A 57 5.84 -3.16 0.24
CA ALA A 57 7.00 -3.95 0.63
C ALA A 57 6.72 -4.72 1.92
N LEU A 58 7.46 -5.80 2.15
CA LEU A 58 7.37 -6.55 3.41
C LEU A 58 8.08 -5.77 4.50
N THR A 59 7.45 -5.63 5.66
CA THR A 59 8.02 -4.95 6.84
C THR A 59 9.43 -5.43 7.17
N ASP A 60 9.68 -6.73 7.14
CA ASP A 60 10.98 -7.34 7.48
C ASP A 60 12.12 -6.97 6.52
N ASP A 61 11.80 -6.49 5.31
CA ASP A 61 12.81 -6.09 4.32
C ASP A 61 13.23 -4.62 4.50
N LEU A 62 12.48 -3.83 5.28
CA LEU A 62 12.59 -2.38 5.34
C LEU A 62 13.48 -1.90 6.48
N ASN A 63 14.26 -0.86 6.20
CA ASN A 63 15.04 -0.14 7.21
C ASN A 63 14.28 1.03 7.86
N SER A 64 13.12 1.40 7.29
CA SER A 64 12.33 2.57 7.70
C SER A 64 10.85 2.40 7.32
N LEU A 65 9.97 3.08 8.06
CA LEU A 65 8.54 3.21 7.75
C LEU A 65 8.18 4.61 7.23
N ASP A 66 9.18 5.43 6.89
CA ASP A 66 8.95 6.69 6.20
C ASP A 66 8.62 6.44 4.72
N CYS A 67 7.44 6.86 4.27
CA CYS A 67 7.01 6.59 2.91
C CYS A 67 7.81 7.31 1.83
N VAL A 68 8.44 8.45 2.13
CA VAL A 68 9.33 9.16 1.20
C VAL A 68 10.58 8.30 0.98
N GLU A 69 11.19 7.79 2.05
CA GLU A 69 12.35 6.90 1.93
C GLU A 69 11.98 5.59 1.21
N LEU A 70 10.82 5.03 1.54
CA LEU A 70 10.33 3.82 0.90
C LEU A 70 10.09 4.01 -0.57
N GLU A 71 9.57 5.16 -1.02
CA GLU A 71 9.40 5.47 -2.44
C GLU A 71 10.71 5.27 -3.21
N TYR A 72 11.85 5.66 -2.67
CA TYR A 72 13.13 5.51 -3.38
C TYR A 72 13.86 4.18 -3.10
N SER A 73 13.34 3.33 -2.20
CA SER A 73 13.91 1.99 -1.95
C SER A 73 13.88 1.10 -3.20
N PRO A 74 14.91 0.29 -3.49
CA PRO A 74 14.85 -0.71 -4.57
C PRO A 74 13.92 -1.89 -4.24
N GLN A 75 13.51 -2.03 -2.98
CA GLN A 75 12.63 -3.11 -2.54
C GLN A 75 11.16 -2.78 -2.77
N GLY A 76 10.36 -3.83 -2.92
CA GLY A 76 8.92 -3.72 -3.04
C GLY A 76 8.42 -3.62 -4.49
N LEU A 77 7.12 -3.35 -4.63
CA LEU A 77 6.41 -3.31 -5.90
C LEU A 77 5.51 -2.09 -5.95
N TYR A 78 5.32 -1.55 -7.14
CA TYR A 78 4.35 -0.48 -7.38
C TYR A 78 3.04 -0.99 -7.98
N VAL A 79 1.95 -0.33 -7.64
CA VAL A 79 0.64 -0.44 -8.30
C VAL A 79 0.16 0.98 -8.62
N PHE A 80 -0.46 1.14 -9.79
CA PHE A 80 -1.00 2.41 -10.27
C PHE A 80 -2.46 2.22 -10.69
N SER A 81 -3.32 3.18 -10.38
CA SER A 81 -4.71 3.20 -10.85
C SER A 81 -5.33 4.58 -10.63
N GLU A 82 -6.29 4.97 -11.46
CA GLU A 82 -7.13 6.15 -11.21
C GLU A 82 -8.29 5.87 -10.26
N ASP A 83 -8.65 4.59 -10.10
CA ASP A 83 -9.72 4.14 -9.21
C ASP A 83 -9.12 3.57 -7.90
N PRO A 84 -9.43 4.16 -6.73
CA PRO A 84 -8.91 3.71 -5.45
C PRO A 84 -9.29 2.26 -5.09
N VAL A 85 -10.45 1.78 -5.54
CA VAL A 85 -10.89 0.40 -5.27
C VAL A 85 -10.03 -0.59 -6.07
N SER A 86 -9.91 -0.36 -7.38
CA SER A 86 -9.01 -1.14 -8.26
C SER A 86 -7.55 -1.08 -7.79
N LEU A 87 -7.10 0.07 -7.26
CA LEU A 87 -5.77 0.20 -6.67
C LEU A 87 -5.58 -0.76 -5.49
N ALA A 88 -6.53 -0.78 -4.55
CA ALA A 88 -6.48 -1.64 -3.37
C ALA A 88 -6.52 -3.13 -3.74
N GLU A 89 -7.41 -3.53 -4.64
CA GLU A 89 -7.50 -4.93 -5.10
C GLU A 89 -6.19 -5.41 -5.74
N ASN A 90 -5.59 -4.57 -6.59
CA ASN A 90 -4.32 -4.88 -7.22
C ASN A 90 -3.16 -4.86 -6.23
N ALA A 91 -3.18 -3.97 -5.23
CA ALA A 91 -2.21 -3.97 -4.14
C ALA A 91 -2.27 -5.27 -3.32
N ILE A 92 -3.46 -5.77 -2.99
CA ILE A 92 -3.64 -7.07 -2.30
C ILE A 92 -3.09 -8.21 -3.14
N LYS A 93 -3.36 -8.24 -4.46
CA LYS A 93 -2.81 -9.26 -5.37
C LYS A 93 -1.28 -9.24 -5.35
N LYS A 94 -0.67 -8.05 -5.41
CA LYS A 94 0.80 -7.91 -5.34
C LYS A 94 1.36 -8.27 -3.96
N ALA A 95 0.67 -7.92 -2.88
CA ALA A 95 1.05 -8.27 -1.52
C ALA A 95 1.09 -9.79 -1.32
N LYS A 96 0.07 -10.51 -1.82
CA LYS A 96 0.06 -11.99 -1.84
C LYS A 96 1.23 -12.58 -2.63
N ILE A 97 1.63 -11.95 -3.74
CA ILE A 97 2.80 -12.38 -4.53
C ILE A 97 4.09 -12.16 -3.73
N LEU A 98 4.26 -11.00 -3.08
CA LEU A 98 5.41 -10.71 -2.23
C LEU A 98 5.54 -11.74 -1.11
N VAL A 99 4.48 -11.96 -0.33
CA VAL A 99 4.49 -12.90 0.79
C VAL A 99 4.83 -14.32 0.35
N LYS A 100 4.34 -14.76 -0.82
CA LYS A 100 4.63 -16.11 -1.36
C LYS A 100 6.07 -16.29 -1.83
N ARG A 101 6.70 -15.25 -2.37
CA ARG A 101 8.07 -15.32 -2.92
C ARG A 101 9.16 -15.23 -1.85
N SER A 102 8.83 -14.72 -0.67
CA SER A 102 9.76 -14.61 0.46
C SER A 102 9.71 -15.82 1.40
N ARG A 103 9.13 -16.94 0.94
CA ARG A 103 9.20 -18.26 1.57
C ARG A 103 10.20 -19.12 0.80
#